data_AF-A0A537JG57-F1
#
_entry.id   AF-A0A537JG57-F1
#
_cell.length_a   1.000
_cell.length_b   1.000
_cell.length_c   1.000
_cell.angle_alpha   90.00
_cell.angle_beta   90.00
_cell.angle_gamma   90.00
#
_symmetry.space_group_name_H-M   'P 1'
#
loop_
_entity.id
_entity.type
_entity.pdbx_description
1 polymer ?
#
loop_
_entity_poly.entity_id
_entity_poly.type
_entity_poly.pdbx_seq_one_letter_code
_entity_poly.pdbx_strand_id
1 'polypeptide(L)'
;GDTSAGDYFGLIEDLNRRRDVHGILPQLPLPPQIDPQRVFERIHPDKDVDGLSPVNAGRLLLGSPRLVPCTPLGILALIDHAGTALEGAEVVVVGRSNIVGKPVALLALARHATVTLCHSRTVDLGAETRRADVLISAVGRPRMIQRAMVKPGAVVIDVGNSRVEGKTVGDVDFDRVREVAGAITPVPGGVGPMTIAMVLENTLAAARLQLESGR
;
A
#
# COMPACT_ATOMS: atom_id res chain seq x y z
N GLY A 1 24.69 -7.78 -1.72
CA GLY A 1 25.74 -7.25 -0.84
C GLY A 1 26.25 -8.36 0.04
N ASP A 2 27.50 -8.24 0.47
CA ASP A 2 28.22 -9.11 1.40
C ASP A 2 27.96 -8.77 2.89
N THR A 3 27.16 -7.74 3.17
CA THR A 3 26.73 -7.35 4.52
C THR A 3 26.16 -8.55 5.29
N SER A 4 26.68 -8.81 6.49
CA SER A 4 26.18 -9.87 7.34
C SER A 4 24.83 -9.50 7.96
N ALA A 5 24.04 -10.49 8.36
CA ALA A 5 22.81 -10.24 9.10
C ALA A 5 23.09 -9.55 10.45
N GLY A 6 24.22 -9.87 11.10
CA GLY A 6 24.65 -9.24 12.35
C GLY A 6 24.89 -7.74 12.18
N ASP A 7 25.67 -7.35 11.16
CA ASP A 7 25.97 -5.94 10.89
C ASP A 7 24.70 -5.16 10.54
N TYR A 8 23.83 -5.76 9.72
CA TYR A 8 22.57 -5.13 9.33
C TYR A 8 21.66 -4.88 10.53
N PHE A 9 21.45 -5.89 11.38
CA PHE A 9 20.60 -5.73 12.57
C PHE A 9 21.26 -4.82 13.62
N GLY A 10 22.59 -4.85 13.76
CA GLY A 10 23.33 -3.91 14.61
C GLY A 10 23.05 -2.45 14.20
N LEU A 11 23.10 -2.16 12.90
CA LEU A 11 22.75 -0.83 12.39
C LEU A 11 21.31 -0.43 12.71
N ILE A 12 20.34 -1.34 12.59
CA ILE A 12 18.94 -1.06 12.94
C ILE A 12 18.82 -0.68 14.43
N GLU A 13 19.48 -1.41 15.33
CA GLU A 13 19.46 -1.11 16.77
C GLU A 13 20.11 0.23 17.11
N ASP A 14 21.17 0.61 16.39
CA ASP A 14 21.83 1.89 16.58
C ASP A 14 20.95 3.04 16.08
N LEU A 15 20.30 2.88 14.92
CA LEU A 15 19.35 3.86 14.38
C LEU A 15 18.10 4.01 15.27
N ASN A 16 17.62 2.92 15.87
CA ASN A 16 16.53 2.96 16.85
C ASN A 16 16.85 3.86 18.04
N ARG A 17 18.08 3.80 18.55
CA ARG A 17 18.53 4.56 19.75
C ARG A 17 18.86 6.03 19.47
N ARG A 18 19.13 6.38 18.22
CA ARG A 18 19.50 7.74 17.80
C ARG A 18 18.31 8.71 17.83
N ARG A 19 18.38 9.75 18.66
CA ARG A 19 17.31 10.78 18.76
C ARG A 19 17.24 11.73 17.57
N ASP A 20 18.30 11.79 16.76
CA ASP A 20 18.38 12.57 15.52
C ASP A 20 17.83 11.82 14.30
N VAL A 21 17.44 10.55 14.45
CA VAL A 21 16.86 9.71 13.39
C VAL A 21 15.39 9.47 13.68
N HIS A 22 14.50 10.02 12.86
CA HIS A 22 13.06 9.92 13.05
C HIS A 22 12.41 8.81 12.21
N GLY A 23 13.09 8.31 11.18
CA GLY A 23 12.55 7.30 10.28
C GLY A 23 13.61 6.33 9.79
N ILE A 24 13.25 5.06 9.66
CA ILE A 24 14.07 3.98 9.14
C ILE A 24 13.30 3.33 7.98
N LEU A 25 13.90 3.34 6.80
CA LEU A 25 13.34 2.75 5.58
C LEU A 25 14.29 1.70 5.00
N PRO A 26 14.06 0.41 5.25
CA PRO A 26 14.77 -0.67 4.58
C PRO A 26 14.47 -0.70 3.08
N GLN A 27 15.48 -0.53 2.24
CA GLN A 27 15.31 -0.69 0.80
C GLN A 27 15.21 -2.18 0.44
N LEU A 28 14.10 -2.59 -0.17
CA LEU A 28 13.90 -3.93 -0.72
C LEU A 28 14.33 -3.99 -2.21
N PRO A 29 14.77 -5.17 -2.72
CA PRO A 29 14.97 -6.42 -2.01
C PRO A 29 16.25 -6.41 -1.15
N LEU A 30 16.21 -7.10 -0.01
CA LEU A 30 17.38 -7.30 0.85
C LEU A 30 18.26 -8.46 0.34
N PRO A 31 19.54 -8.50 0.72
CA PRO A 31 20.39 -9.68 0.51
C PRO A 31 19.72 -10.97 1.04
N PRO A 32 19.89 -12.14 0.39
CA PRO A 32 19.17 -13.37 0.74
C PRO A 32 19.34 -13.84 2.19
N GLN A 33 20.47 -13.50 2.82
CA GLN A 33 20.79 -13.84 4.20
C GLN A 33 20.05 -12.98 5.24
N ILE A 34 19.35 -11.91 4.83
CA ILE A 34 18.59 -11.01 5.71
C ILE A 34 17.11 -11.23 5.46
N ASP A 35 16.43 -11.76 6.48
CA ASP A 35 14.97 -11.91 6.47
C ASP A 35 14.30 -10.54 6.62
N PRO A 36 13.54 -10.06 5.61
CA PRO A 36 12.84 -8.78 5.69
C PRO A 36 11.86 -8.69 6.85
N GLN A 37 11.19 -9.79 7.21
CA GLN A 37 10.23 -9.78 8.32
C GLN A 37 10.94 -9.46 9.64
N ARG A 38 12.09 -10.07 9.86
CA ARG A 38 12.94 -9.82 11.04
C ARG A 38 13.48 -8.39 11.10
N VAL A 39 13.61 -7.70 9.97
CA VAL A 39 13.97 -6.29 9.92
C VAL A 39 12.82 -5.44 10.46
N PHE A 40 11.61 -5.60 9.91
CA PHE A 40 10.43 -4.83 10.33
C PHE A 40 9.98 -5.13 11.77
N GLU A 41 10.28 -6.32 12.30
CA GLU A 41 10.08 -6.66 13.72
C GLU A 41 11.03 -5.91 14.67
N ARG A 42 12.20 -5.48 14.18
CA ARG A 42 13.24 -4.81 15.00
C ARG A 42 13.18 -3.29 14.92
N ILE A 43 12.66 -2.73 13.83
CA ILE A 43 12.49 -1.28 13.73
C ILE A 43 11.52 -0.82 14.81
N HIS A 44 11.91 0.21 15.56
CA HIS A 44 11.03 0.81 16.55
C HIS A 44 9.74 1.28 15.85
N PRO A 45 8.53 0.92 16.33
CA PRO A 45 7.28 1.18 15.61
C PRO A 45 7.06 2.66 15.25
N ASP A 46 7.53 3.58 16.09
CA ASP A 46 7.40 5.02 15.85
C ASP A 46 8.46 5.59 14.88
N LYS A 47 9.40 4.75 14.40
CA LYS A 47 10.38 5.05 13.34
C LYS A 47 10.17 4.22 12.07
N ASP A 48 9.19 3.31 12.08
CA ASP A 48 8.81 2.49 10.93
C ASP A 48 8.01 3.32 9.92
N VAL A 49 8.73 4.15 9.15
CA VAL A 49 8.11 5.09 8.20
C VAL A 49 7.50 4.40 7.00
N ASP A 50 7.75 3.11 6.81
CA ASP A 50 7.03 2.30 5.82
C ASP A 50 5.76 1.65 6.39
N GLY A 51 5.55 1.71 7.71
CA GLY A 51 4.35 1.21 8.39
C GLY A 51 4.18 -0.32 8.34
N LEU A 52 5.27 -1.07 8.11
CA LEU A 52 5.22 -2.52 7.86
C LEU A 52 5.54 -3.38 9.10
N SER A 53 5.87 -2.77 10.23
CA SER A 53 6.07 -3.48 11.49
C SER A 53 4.77 -4.17 11.95
N PRO A 54 4.86 -5.35 12.58
CA PRO A 54 3.68 -6.02 13.15
C PRO A 54 2.90 -5.15 14.15
N VAL A 55 3.58 -4.27 14.88
CA VAL A 55 2.96 -3.34 15.83
C VAL A 55 2.09 -2.31 15.10
N ASN A 56 2.59 -1.68 14.04
CA ASN A 56 1.81 -0.72 13.26
C ASN A 56 0.67 -1.39 12.49
N ALA A 57 0.90 -2.60 11.96
CA ALA A 57 -0.16 -3.42 11.36
C ALA A 57 -1.27 -3.77 12.38
N GLY A 58 -0.90 -4.13 13.61
CA GLY A 58 -1.84 -4.39 14.71
C GLY A 58 -2.63 -3.14 15.11
N ARG A 59 -1.96 -2.00 15.25
CA ARG A 59 -2.59 -0.70 15.51
C ARG A 59 -3.62 -0.31 14.44
N LEU A 60 -3.27 -0.51 13.16
CA LEU A 60 -4.21 -0.30 12.05
C LEU A 60 -5.44 -1.20 12.16
N LEU A 61 -5.24 -2.50 12.43
CA LEU A 61 -6.34 -3.45 12.61
C LEU A 61 -7.27 -3.06 13.76
N LEU A 62 -6.71 -2.55 14.86
CA LEU A 62 -7.45 -2.09 16.03
C LEU A 62 -8.11 -0.71 15.85
N GLY A 63 -8.00 -0.07 14.68
CA GLY A 63 -8.56 1.25 14.44
C GLY A 63 -7.85 2.39 15.17
N SER A 64 -6.59 2.17 15.60
CA SER A 64 -5.75 3.17 16.27
C SER A 64 -4.39 3.34 15.55
N PRO A 65 -4.39 3.59 14.23
CA PRO A 65 -3.15 3.68 13.45
C PRO A 65 -2.23 4.80 13.96
N ARG A 66 -0.92 4.58 13.84
CA ARG A 66 0.10 5.63 14.02
C ARG A 66 0.81 5.91 12.71
N LEU A 67 1.70 5.01 12.30
CA LEU A 67 2.28 5.00 10.96
C LEU A 67 1.60 3.87 10.17
N VAL A 68 1.23 4.15 8.94
CA VAL A 68 0.42 3.26 8.09
C VAL A 68 1.21 2.94 6.83
N PRO A 69 1.06 1.73 6.24
CA PRO A 69 1.71 1.38 4.99
C PRO A 69 1.61 2.45 3.90
N CYS A 70 2.76 2.84 3.34
CA CYS A 70 2.87 3.97 2.41
C CYS A 70 2.02 3.82 1.15
N THR A 71 2.02 2.62 0.56
CA THR A 71 1.26 2.35 -0.68
C THR A 71 -0.25 2.50 -0.44
N PRO A 72 -0.84 1.85 0.59
CA PRO A 72 -2.22 2.09 1.02
C PRO A 72 -2.59 3.56 1.30
N LEU A 73 -1.72 4.34 1.97
CA LEU A 73 -1.95 5.78 2.13
C LEU A 73 -1.97 6.52 0.80
N GLY A 74 -1.06 6.17 -0.11
CA GLY A 74 -0.98 6.78 -1.44
C GLY A 74 -2.22 6.48 -2.29
N ILE A 75 -2.78 5.27 -2.12
CA ILE A 75 -4.05 4.89 -2.75
C ILE A 75 -5.20 5.78 -2.25
N LEU A 76 -5.32 5.99 -0.93
CA LEU A 76 -6.34 6.89 -0.40
C LEU A 76 -6.20 8.31 -0.94
N ALA A 77 -4.98 8.85 -1.00
CA ALA A 77 -4.73 10.17 -1.55
C ALA A 77 -5.13 10.28 -3.03
N LEU A 78 -4.91 9.23 -3.83
CA LEU A 78 -5.35 9.18 -5.22
C LEU A 78 -6.88 9.10 -5.36
N ILE A 79 -7.55 8.38 -4.46
CA ILE A 79 -9.03 8.31 -4.42
C ILE A 79 -9.61 9.69 -4.07
N ASP A 80 -9.03 10.37 -3.08
CA ASP A 80 -9.42 11.74 -2.71
C ASP A 80 -9.18 12.72 -3.86
N HIS A 81 -8.05 12.59 -4.56
CA HIS A 81 -7.74 13.41 -5.74
C HIS A 81 -8.74 13.17 -6.89
N ALA A 82 -9.22 11.94 -7.06
CA ALA A 82 -10.25 11.58 -8.03
C ALA A 82 -11.65 12.08 -7.63
N GLY A 83 -11.82 12.66 -6.44
CA GLY A 83 -13.08 13.25 -5.97
C GLY A 83 -14.14 12.24 -5.56
N THR A 84 -13.76 10.99 -5.27
CA THR A 84 -14.70 9.94 -4.83
C THR A 84 -14.76 9.85 -3.32
N ALA A 85 -15.92 10.14 -2.74
CA ALA A 85 -16.18 9.93 -1.33
C ALA A 85 -16.18 8.42 -1.01
N LEU A 86 -15.46 8.03 0.03
CA LEU A 86 -15.43 6.64 0.50
C LEU A 86 -16.60 6.28 1.41
N GLU A 87 -17.24 7.27 2.05
CA GLU A 87 -18.39 7.03 2.92
C GLU A 87 -19.55 6.42 2.12
N GLY A 88 -19.95 5.20 2.48
CA GLY A 88 -21.01 4.44 1.80
C GLY A 88 -20.64 3.86 0.43
N ALA A 89 -19.43 4.11 -0.07
CA ALA A 89 -18.97 3.58 -1.36
C ALA A 89 -18.63 2.09 -1.27
N GLU A 90 -18.81 1.37 -2.38
CA GLU A 90 -18.33 0.00 -2.52
C GLU A 90 -16.88 -0.06 -3.00
N VAL A 91 -15.98 -0.46 -2.10
CA VAL A 91 -14.55 -0.63 -2.37
C VAL A 91 -14.24 -2.10 -2.54
N VAL A 92 -13.82 -2.49 -3.75
CA VAL A 92 -13.36 -3.85 -4.03
C VAL A 92 -11.85 -3.85 -4.16
N VAL A 93 -11.18 -4.61 -3.30
CA VAL A 93 -9.73 -4.78 -3.32
C VAL A 93 -9.41 -6.17 -3.86
N VAL A 94 -8.71 -6.24 -4.98
CA VAL A 94 -8.24 -7.50 -5.58
C VAL A 94 -6.79 -7.71 -5.18
N GLY A 95 -6.55 -8.65 -4.28
CA GLY A 95 -5.24 -8.91 -3.69
C GLY A 95 -5.27 -8.71 -2.18
N ARG A 96 -4.69 -9.65 -1.43
CA ARG A 96 -4.75 -9.72 0.04
C ARG A 96 -3.37 -9.75 0.71
N SER A 97 -2.40 -9.11 0.08
CA SER A 97 -1.04 -9.01 0.63
C SER A 97 -1.06 -8.24 1.97
N ASN A 98 -0.08 -8.52 2.82
CA ASN A 98 0.06 -7.81 4.11
C ASN A 98 0.53 -6.36 3.92
N ILE A 99 1.09 -6.02 2.76
CA ILE A 99 1.69 -4.70 2.50
C ILE A 99 0.77 -3.74 1.72
N VAL A 100 -0.22 -4.26 0.99
CA VAL A 100 -1.15 -3.43 0.20
C VAL A 100 -2.60 -3.82 0.47
N GLY A 101 -2.97 -5.05 0.12
CA GLY A 101 -4.37 -5.46 0.05
C GLY A 101 -5.13 -5.38 1.36
N LYS A 102 -4.62 -6.01 2.43
CA LYS A 102 -5.28 -5.95 3.74
C LYS A 102 -5.27 -4.54 4.34
N PRO A 103 -4.13 -3.80 4.35
CA PRO A 103 -4.14 -2.47 4.94
C PRO A 103 -5.05 -1.48 4.21
N VAL A 104 -5.08 -1.47 2.87
CA VAL A 104 -5.95 -0.54 2.13
C VAL A 104 -7.44 -0.84 2.36
N ALA A 105 -7.79 -2.12 2.51
CA ALA A 105 -9.13 -2.53 2.90
C ALA A 105 -9.52 -1.99 4.29
N LEU A 106 -8.61 -2.09 5.28
CA LEU A 106 -8.85 -1.56 6.63
C LEU A 106 -8.97 -0.02 6.65
N LEU A 107 -8.15 0.66 5.85
CA LEU A 107 -8.20 2.12 5.72
C LEU A 107 -9.49 2.60 5.05
N ALA A 108 -9.94 1.91 3.99
CA ALA A 108 -11.22 2.20 3.35
C ALA A 108 -12.38 1.97 4.33
N LEU A 109 -12.35 0.87 5.08
CA LEU A 109 -13.34 0.57 6.12
C LEU A 109 -13.37 1.64 7.21
N ALA A 110 -12.20 2.13 7.65
CA ALA A 110 -12.09 3.22 8.62
C ALA A 110 -12.67 4.55 8.09
N ARG A 111 -12.81 4.70 6.77
CA ARG A 111 -13.48 5.82 6.10
C ARG A 111 -14.92 5.51 5.68
N HIS A 112 -15.56 4.54 6.36
CA HIS A 112 -16.97 4.18 6.21
C HIS A 112 -17.35 3.60 4.84
N ALA A 113 -16.38 3.04 4.10
CA ALA A 113 -16.68 2.25 2.91
C ALA A 113 -17.21 0.86 3.27
N THR A 114 -18.06 0.31 2.42
CA THR A 114 -18.25 -1.15 2.38
C THR A 114 -17.10 -1.76 1.60
N VAL A 115 -16.47 -2.81 2.14
CA VAL A 115 -15.23 -3.34 1.59
C VAL A 115 -15.35 -4.83 1.27
N THR A 116 -15.02 -5.19 0.03
CA THR A 116 -14.89 -6.59 -0.41
C THR A 116 -13.43 -6.89 -0.75
N LEU A 117 -12.82 -7.85 -0.04
CA LEU A 117 -11.43 -8.27 -0.28
C LEU A 117 -11.39 -9.57 -1.10
N CYS A 118 -11.10 -9.45 -2.39
CA CYS A 118 -10.97 -10.56 -3.32
C CYS A 118 -9.54 -11.13 -3.38
N HIS A 119 -9.42 -12.38 -3.83
CA HIS A 119 -8.13 -13.07 -4.02
C HIS A 119 -8.24 -14.23 -5.01
N SER A 120 -7.15 -14.99 -5.16
CA SER A 120 -7.04 -16.13 -6.10
C SER A 120 -8.04 -17.29 -5.88
N ARG A 121 -8.90 -17.23 -4.86
CA ARG A 121 -9.95 -18.24 -4.60
C ARG A 121 -11.35 -17.62 -4.57
N THR A 122 -11.48 -16.36 -4.97
CA THR A 122 -12.78 -15.73 -5.23
C THR A 122 -13.41 -16.43 -6.43
N VAL A 123 -14.64 -16.94 -6.27
CA VAL A 123 -15.30 -17.80 -7.26
C VAL A 123 -15.60 -17.04 -8.56
N ASP A 124 -16.32 -15.91 -8.45
CA ASP A 124 -16.60 -15.02 -9.58
C ASP A 124 -16.03 -13.63 -9.30
N LEU A 125 -14.73 -13.47 -9.59
CA LEU A 125 -14.06 -12.18 -9.41
C LEU A 125 -14.71 -11.07 -10.26
N GLY A 126 -15.25 -11.41 -11.44
CA GLY A 126 -15.91 -10.45 -12.30
C GLY A 126 -17.19 -9.89 -11.67
N ALA A 127 -17.99 -10.74 -11.02
CA ALA A 127 -19.20 -10.32 -10.33
C ALA A 127 -18.90 -9.40 -9.14
N GLU A 128 -17.82 -9.65 -8.40
CA GLU A 128 -17.39 -8.78 -7.29
C GLU A 128 -16.93 -7.41 -7.80
N THR A 129 -15.98 -7.42 -8.75
CA THR A 129 -15.35 -6.19 -9.28
C THR A 129 -16.32 -5.27 -10.01
N ARG A 130 -17.36 -5.81 -10.67
CA ARG A 130 -18.41 -5.01 -11.33
C ARG A 130 -19.31 -4.22 -10.38
N ARG A 131 -19.29 -4.49 -9.08
CA ARG A 131 -20.05 -3.70 -8.08
C ARG A 131 -19.28 -2.49 -7.57
N ALA A 132 -17.97 -2.46 -7.76
CA ALA A 132 -17.07 -1.49 -7.16
C ALA A 132 -17.32 -0.06 -7.65
N ASP A 133 -17.53 0.87 -6.73
CA ASP A 133 -17.34 2.31 -6.98
C ASP A 133 -15.85 2.65 -7.04
N VAL A 134 -15.05 1.98 -6.20
CA VAL A 134 -13.59 2.03 -6.22
C VAL A 134 -13.02 0.62 -6.34
N LEU A 135 -12.31 0.36 -7.42
CA LEU A 135 -11.63 -0.91 -7.67
C LEU A 135 -10.12 -0.74 -7.49
N ILE A 136 -9.54 -1.46 -6.54
CA ILE A 136 -8.10 -1.45 -6.27
C ILE A 136 -7.52 -2.81 -6.66
N SER A 137 -6.61 -2.83 -7.64
CA SER A 137 -5.92 -4.05 -8.09
C SER A 137 -4.48 -4.09 -7.60
N ALA A 138 -4.12 -5.11 -6.82
CA ALA A 138 -2.80 -5.30 -6.22
C ALA A 138 -2.38 -6.78 -6.25
N VAL A 139 -2.46 -7.41 -7.42
CA VAL A 139 -2.17 -8.83 -7.65
C VAL A 139 -0.84 -9.10 -8.34
N GLY A 140 -0.26 -8.11 -9.03
CA GLY A 140 0.99 -8.28 -9.78
C GLY A 140 0.85 -9.21 -10.98
N ARG A 141 -0.32 -9.21 -11.63
CA ARG A 141 -0.66 -10.01 -12.81
C ARG A 141 -1.05 -9.09 -13.96
N PRO A 142 -0.17 -8.94 -14.98
CA PRO A 142 -0.40 -8.01 -16.08
C PRO A 142 -1.78 -8.15 -16.72
N ARG A 143 -2.51 -7.04 -16.84
CA ARG A 143 -3.79 -6.96 -17.57
C ARG A 143 -4.84 -8.00 -17.12
N MET A 144 -4.81 -8.43 -15.86
CA MET A 144 -5.82 -9.33 -15.31
C MET A 144 -7.21 -8.70 -15.22
N ILE A 145 -7.28 -7.42 -14.84
CA ILE A 145 -8.55 -6.68 -14.77
C ILE A 145 -8.90 -6.15 -16.16
N GLN A 146 -10.02 -6.64 -16.69
CA GLN A 146 -10.51 -6.35 -18.03
C GLN A 146 -11.69 -5.37 -17.99
N ARG A 147 -11.99 -4.71 -19.12
CA ARG A 147 -13.13 -3.76 -19.25
C ARG A 147 -14.45 -4.29 -18.68
N ALA A 148 -14.80 -5.55 -18.95
CA ALA A 148 -16.04 -6.17 -18.49
C ALA A 148 -16.11 -6.43 -16.97
N MET A 149 -15.03 -6.16 -16.25
CA MET A 149 -14.93 -6.30 -14.79
C MET A 149 -15.11 -4.96 -14.07
N VAL A 150 -15.25 -3.85 -14.80
CA VAL A 150 -15.26 -2.51 -14.22
C VAL A 150 -16.65 -1.90 -14.36
N LYS A 151 -17.18 -1.38 -13.24
CA LYS A 151 -18.42 -0.61 -13.21
C LYS A 151 -18.24 0.70 -13.99
N PRO A 152 -19.17 1.09 -14.88
CA PRO A 152 -19.13 2.41 -15.51
C PRO A 152 -19.04 3.54 -14.48
N GLY A 153 -18.08 4.44 -14.67
CA GLY A 153 -17.83 5.57 -13.77
C GLY A 153 -16.97 5.26 -12.54
N ALA A 154 -16.54 4.01 -12.32
CA ALA A 154 -15.72 3.67 -11.17
C ALA A 154 -14.33 4.33 -11.18
N VAL A 155 -13.77 4.53 -9.99
CA VAL A 155 -12.35 4.85 -9.82
C VAL A 155 -11.56 3.55 -9.81
N VAL A 156 -10.56 3.44 -10.68
CA VAL A 156 -9.71 2.25 -10.78
C VAL A 156 -8.28 2.61 -10.37
N ILE A 157 -7.80 1.98 -9.30
CA ILE A 157 -6.44 2.10 -8.80
C ILE A 157 -5.65 0.84 -9.15
N ASP A 158 -4.70 0.98 -10.05
CA ASP A 158 -3.78 -0.07 -10.49
C ASP A 158 -2.46 0.04 -9.75
N VAL A 159 -2.24 -0.88 -8.80
CA VAL A 159 -1.02 -0.99 -8.00
C VAL A 159 0.01 -1.90 -8.69
N GLY A 160 -0.36 -2.57 -9.78
CA GLY A 160 0.50 -3.49 -10.50
C GLY A 160 1.76 -2.81 -11.03
N ASN A 161 2.89 -3.52 -10.98
CA ASN A 161 4.19 -3.02 -11.42
C ASN A 161 5.02 -4.10 -12.15
N SER A 162 4.35 -5.08 -12.74
CA SER A 162 4.97 -6.21 -13.41
C SER A 162 5.84 -5.77 -14.61
N ARG A 163 6.94 -6.49 -14.86
CA ARG A 163 7.82 -6.26 -16.01
C ARG A 163 7.43 -7.18 -17.16
N VAL A 164 7.04 -6.61 -18.29
CA VAL A 164 6.73 -7.32 -19.54
C VAL A 164 7.55 -6.69 -20.65
N GLU A 165 8.43 -7.47 -21.30
CA GLU A 165 9.30 -6.99 -22.40
C GLU A 165 10.08 -5.72 -22.01
N GLY A 166 10.58 -5.66 -20.78
CA GLY A 166 11.33 -4.52 -20.23
C GLY A 166 10.46 -3.33 -19.79
N LYS A 167 9.18 -3.30 -20.14
CA LYS A 167 8.23 -2.23 -19.77
C LYS A 167 7.52 -2.58 -18.46
N THR A 168 7.24 -1.56 -17.65
CA THR A 168 6.37 -1.71 -16.47
C THR A 168 4.93 -1.65 -16.93
N VAL A 169 4.15 -2.67 -16.56
CA VAL A 169 2.72 -2.80 -16.91
C VAL A 169 1.95 -3.12 -15.63
N GLY A 170 0.75 -2.54 -15.53
CA GLY A 170 -0.14 -2.74 -14.40
C GLY A 170 -0.99 -4.00 -14.50
N ASP A 171 -1.79 -4.22 -13.47
CA ASP A 171 -2.72 -5.33 -13.38
C ASP A 171 -3.98 -5.12 -14.24
N VAL A 172 -4.20 -3.89 -14.73
CA VAL A 172 -5.39 -3.48 -15.47
C VAL A 172 -5.09 -3.32 -16.96
N ASP A 173 -6.01 -3.74 -17.83
CA ASP A 173 -5.99 -3.40 -19.25
C ASP A 173 -6.36 -1.92 -19.45
N PHE A 174 -5.38 -1.04 -19.22
CA PHE A 174 -5.56 0.41 -19.15
C PHE A 174 -6.31 1.00 -20.36
N ASP A 175 -5.93 0.62 -21.58
CA ASP A 175 -6.49 1.19 -22.80
C ASP A 175 -7.98 0.91 -22.96
N ARG A 176 -8.43 -0.28 -22.54
CA ARG A 176 -9.85 -0.67 -22.61
C ARG A 176 -10.64 -0.23 -21.39
N VAL A 177 -10.01 -0.19 -20.21
CA VAL A 177 -10.69 0.17 -18.96
C VAL A 177 -10.90 1.69 -18.85
N ARG A 178 -9.99 2.51 -19.37
CA ARG A 178 -10.18 3.98 -19.39
C ARG A 178 -11.41 4.42 -20.17
N GLU A 179 -11.94 3.59 -21.07
CA GLU A 179 -13.16 3.88 -21.83
C GLU A 179 -14.45 3.77 -20.99
N VAL A 180 -14.36 3.14 -19.81
CA VAL A 180 -15.52 2.89 -18.93
C VAL A 180 -15.33 3.44 -17.51
N ALA A 181 -14.10 3.50 -17.01
CA ALA A 181 -13.78 4.06 -15.71
C ALA A 181 -14.01 5.58 -15.68
N GLY A 182 -14.46 6.10 -14.54
CA GLY A 182 -14.55 7.55 -14.31
C GLY A 182 -13.17 8.17 -14.05
N ALA A 183 -12.28 7.42 -13.40
CA ALA A 183 -10.88 7.73 -13.25
C ALA A 183 -10.04 6.44 -13.21
N ILE A 184 -8.81 6.48 -13.72
CA ILE A 184 -7.90 5.34 -13.68
C ILE A 184 -6.45 5.81 -13.52
N THR A 185 -5.69 5.15 -12.64
CA THR A 185 -4.26 5.43 -12.47
C THR A 185 -3.44 4.81 -13.62
N PRO A 186 -2.50 5.55 -14.22
CA PRO A 186 -1.58 4.98 -15.20
C PRO A 186 -0.50 4.11 -14.55
N VAL A 187 0.03 3.14 -15.29
CA VAL A 187 1.23 2.40 -14.91
C VAL A 187 2.24 2.46 -16.07
N PRO A 188 3.45 3.03 -15.86
CA PRO A 188 3.93 3.72 -14.64
C PRO A 188 3.29 5.11 -14.43
N GLY A 189 3.52 5.71 -13.27
CA GLY A 189 3.16 7.12 -12.99
C GLY A 189 1.95 7.34 -12.08
N GLY A 190 1.23 6.28 -11.69
CA GLY A 190 0.12 6.34 -10.74
C GLY A 190 0.57 6.10 -9.29
N VAL A 191 0.41 4.87 -8.80
CA VAL A 191 0.61 4.53 -7.38
C VAL A 191 2.07 4.63 -6.94
N GLY A 192 3.03 4.25 -7.79
CA GLY A 192 4.45 4.21 -7.44
C GLY A 192 5.02 5.54 -6.88
N PRO A 193 4.84 6.69 -7.59
CA PRO A 193 5.24 7.99 -7.06
C PRO A 193 4.58 8.35 -5.72
N MET A 194 3.33 7.94 -5.51
CA MET A 194 2.62 8.19 -4.26
C MET A 194 3.21 7.41 -3.09
N THR A 195 3.68 6.18 -3.31
CA THR A 195 4.41 5.42 -2.27
C THR A 195 5.60 6.23 -1.74
N ILE A 196 6.37 6.89 -2.62
CA ILE A 196 7.52 7.72 -2.24
C ILE A 196 7.06 8.96 -1.47
N ALA A 197 6.01 9.64 -1.94
CA ALA A 197 5.45 10.80 -1.24
C ALA A 197 4.99 10.42 0.18
N MET A 198 4.36 9.26 0.35
CA MET A 198 3.86 8.81 1.65
C MET A 198 4.97 8.39 2.61
N VAL A 199 6.14 7.96 2.13
CA VAL A 199 7.33 7.78 2.98
C VAL A 199 7.73 9.11 3.63
N LEU A 200 7.73 10.20 2.86
CA LEU A 200 8.07 11.53 3.38
C LEU A 200 7.02 12.01 4.39
N GLU A 201 5.74 11.80 4.08
CA GLU A 201 4.62 12.12 4.97
C GLU A 201 4.72 11.35 6.29
N ASN A 202 4.95 10.02 6.23
CA ASN A 202 5.16 9.19 7.41
C ASN A 202 6.41 9.59 8.19
N THR A 203 7.48 10.01 7.51
CA THR A 203 8.70 10.50 8.19
C THR A 203 8.42 11.78 8.98
N LEU A 204 7.63 12.69 8.42
CA LEU A 204 7.19 13.89 9.12
C LEU A 204 6.27 13.54 10.32
N ALA A 205 5.33 12.61 10.14
CA ALA A 205 4.46 12.13 11.21
C ALA A 205 5.28 11.46 12.34
N ALA A 206 6.24 10.62 11.99
CA ALA A 206 7.15 9.96 12.92
C ALA A 206 7.96 10.97 13.75
N ALA A 207 8.50 12.01 13.09
CA ALA A 207 9.22 13.08 13.77
C ALA A 207 8.34 13.83 14.78
N ARG A 208 7.10 14.18 14.41
CA ARG A 208 6.15 14.84 15.32
C ARG A 208 5.85 13.97 16.54
N LEU A 209 5.51 12.69 16.33
CA LEU A 209 5.22 11.73 17.41
C LEU A 209 6.37 11.62 18.42
N GLN A 210 7.61 11.54 17.92
CA GLN A 210 8.80 11.38 18.76
C GLN A 210 9.16 12.66 19.53
N LEU A 211 8.96 13.84 18.93
CA LEU A 211 9.24 15.12 19.57
C LEU A 211 8.18 15.51 20.61
N GLU A 212 6.91 15.14 20.39
CA GLU A 212 5.82 15.37 21.34
C GLU A 212 5.91 14.42 22.55
N SER A 213 6.35 13.17 22.34
CA SER A 213 6.53 12.19 23.42
C SER A 213 7.79 12.41 24.27
N GLY A 214 8.69 13.30 23.83
CA GLY A 214 9.91 13.69 24.54
C GLY A 214 9.75 14.92 25.44
N ARG A 215 8.52 15.47 25.55
CA ARG A 215 8.13 16.48 26.54
C ARG A 215 7.37 15.83 27.70
#